data_AF-A0AB38P2Q4-F1
#
_entry.id   AF-A0AB38P2Q4-F1
#
_cell.length_a   1.000
_cell.length_b   1.000
_cell.length_c   1.000
_cell.angle_alpha   90.00
_cell.angle_beta   90.00
_cell.angle_gamma   90.00
#
_symmetry.space_group_name_H-M   'P 1'
#
loop_
_entity.id
_entity.type
_entity.pdbx_description
1 polymer ?
#
loop_
_entity_poly.entity_id
_entity_poly.type
_entity_poly.pdbx_seq_one_letter_code
_entity_poly.pdbx_strand_id
1 'polypeptide(L)'
;MERDLTIILAERDAIKHKMELEKLRDENLNLMQQIRDKIENAKVEITESAIDKTMSILEKTRLWLIYGSSFFAIFIGIAGFIGYKSVNKEITDYYINTVHHWLRFDSPESGGSRVLNDLRTEALLDSLTLKYEREKVNSGPINNINLNTEERLRLMSLILNPETDEQNYRDALRLITISRGLYGRYYEDDIGKKIASILDNKEFSDSKKIDVINYLSKDRALFPWALAVINDYSPQMHEDFQMKAFENVKNFNKELAIKFAERNITEFKDISNRIQLGVFLIENGMDNKSINNLISELKITKKETFASDYRELILARIKKGLDDNNKEFLSNYISEQMKDNLRIELSSFLDKKPVLSFSFGDITFPFREPDKLFENNALIDSIAKEESLTLDRLLKLTQFFQLQDRGYWITTFMFKPAENTEIIFDGNERIKGNEVLHKVWLRAQKKAGAMTLTATMRKKDGEIFESPVLSIRNCDQCHFFVDYDKDQLRNYTWVPDYDYFNY
;
A
#
# COMPACT_ATOMS: atom_id res chain seq x y z
N MET A 1 -28.29 24.78 -79.57
CA MET A 1 -27.06 24.09 -79.12
C MET A 1 -26.55 24.77 -77.83
N GLU A 2 -27.42 24.91 -76.82
CA GLU A 2 -27.11 25.56 -75.52
C GLU A 2 -27.67 24.77 -74.32
N ARG A 3 -28.58 23.81 -74.54
CA ARG A 3 -29.14 22.93 -73.50
C ARG A 3 -28.23 21.74 -73.14
N ASP A 4 -27.29 21.36 -74.00
CA ASP A 4 -26.34 20.26 -73.73
C ASP A 4 -25.16 20.70 -72.87
N LEU A 5 -24.72 21.95 -73.02
CA LEU A 5 -23.52 22.43 -72.32
C LEU A 5 -23.73 22.50 -70.81
N THR A 6 -24.93 22.85 -70.35
CA THR A 6 -25.27 22.98 -68.92
C THR A 6 -25.43 21.63 -68.23
N ILE A 7 -25.95 20.62 -68.93
CA ILE A 7 -26.05 19.24 -68.43
C ILE A 7 -24.64 18.62 -68.38
N ILE A 8 -23.84 18.81 -69.43
CA ILE A 8 -22.45 18.33 -69.48
C ILE A 8 -21.57 19.04 -68.44
N LEU A 9 -21.77 20.34 -68.18
CA LEU A 9 -21.05 21.08 -67.13
C LEU A 9 -21.47 20.65 -65.72
N ALA A 10 -22.76 20.38 -65.49
CA ALA A 10 -23.25 19.88 -64.20
C ALA A 10 -22.81 18.43 -63.93
N GLU A 11 -22.82 17.57 -64.95
CA GLU A 11 -22.26 16.22 -64.86
C GLU A 11 -20.75 16.26 -64.63
N ARG A 12 -20.03 17.16 -65.31
CA ARG A 12 -18.59 17.35 -65.10
C ARG A 12 -18.26 17.85 -63.70
N ASP A 13 -19.02 18.79 -63.14
CA ASP A 13 -18.81 19.30 -61.79
C ASP A 13 -19.22 18.27 -60.72
N ALA A 14 -20.28 17.48 -60.95
CA ALA A 14 -20.65 16.37 -60.06
C ALA A 14 -19.61 15.24 -60.08
N ILE A 15 -19.07 14.91 -61.25
CA ILE A 15 -17.96 13.95 -61.39
C ILE A 15 -16.70 14.50 -60.73
N LYS A 16 -16.43 15.80 -60.84
CA LYS A 16 -15.29 16.45 -60.18
C LYS A 16 -15.41 16.42 -58.65
N HIS A 17 -16.59 16.74 -58.10
CA HIS A 17 -16.82 16.67 -56.65
C HIS A 17 -16.80 15.23 -56.14
N LYS A 18 -17.29 14.25 -56.91
CA LYS A 18 -17.16 12.83 -56.59
C LYS A 18 -15.69 12.39 -56.57
N MET A 19 -14.89 12.81 -57.55
CA MET A 19 -13.44 12.54 -57.59
C MET A 19 -12.68 13.24 -56.46
N GLU A 20 -13.08 14.46 -56.07
CA GLU A 20 -12.49 15.15 -54.91
C GLU A 20 -12.81 14.41 -53.60
N LEU A 21 -14.03 13.88 -53.45
CA LEU A 21 -14.42 13.05 -52.30
C LEU A 21 -13.72 11.69 -52.29
N GLU A 22 -13.56 11.03 -53.44
CA GLU A 22 -12.79 9.78 -53.57
C GLU A 22 -11.30 10.02 -53.30
N LYS A 23 -10.74 11.13 -53.77
CA LYS A 23 -9.35 11.51 -53.50
C LYS A 23 -9.12 11.81 -52.02
N LEU A 24 -10.03 12.55 -51.38
CA LEU A 24 -9.97 12.80 -49.93
C LEU A 24 -10.12 11.50 -49.14
N ARG A 25 -10.92 10.54 -49.61
CA ARG A 25 -11.03 9.20 -49.01
C ARG A 25 -9.72 8.41 -49.14
N ASP A 26 -9.09 8.44 -50.30
CA ASP A 26 -7.83 7.73 -50.56
C ASP A 26 -6.64 8.35 -49.81
N GLU A 27 -6.57 9.68 -49.73
CA GLU A 27 -5.59 10.40 -48.90
C GLU A 27 -5.78 10.07 -47.41
N ASN A 28 -7.04 9.96 -46.96
CA ASN A 28 -7.35 9.51 -45.60
C ASN A 28 -6.92 8.06 -45.37
N LEU A 29 -7.22 7.14 -46.31
CA LEU A 29 -6.79 5.74 -46.23
C LEU A 29 -5.26 5.63 -46.16
N ASN A 30 -4.52 6.48 -46.87
CA ASN A 30 -3.06 6.49 -46.87
C ASN A 30 -2.48 7.06 -45.56
N LEU A 31 -3.06 8.14 -45.03
CA LEU A 31 -2.72 8.65 -43.68
C LEU A 31 -3.05 7.63 -42.58
N MET A 32 -4.16 6.91 -42.72
CA MET A 32 -4.56 5.80 -41.84
C MET A 32 -3.59 4.63 -41.92
N GLN A 33 -3.07 4.31 -43.11
CA GLN A 33 -2.03 3.31 -43.30
C GLN A 33 -0.73 3.72 -42.58
N GLN A 34 -0.30 4.98 -42.74
CA GLN A 34 0.90 5.50 -42.06
C GLN A 34 0.79 5.52 -40.54
N ILE A 35 -0.40 5.81 -40.00
CA ILE A 35 -0.68 5.73 -38.57
C ILE A 35 -0.65 4.27 -38.12
N ARG A 36 -1.26 3.35 -38.89
CA ARG A 36 -1.25 1.91 -38.62
C ARG A 36 0.17 1.33 -38.61
N ASP A 37 1.00 1.71 -39.56
CA ASP A 37 2.39 1.25 -39.66
C ASP A 37 3.25 1.80 -38.51
N LYS A 38 2.99 3.03 -38.06
CA LYS A 38 3.62 3.60 -36.85
C LYS A 38 3.17 2.90 -35.57
N ILE A 39 1.90 2.50 -35.49
CA ILE A 39 1.34 1.74 -34.37
C ILE A 39 1.87 0.30 -34.36
N GLU A 40 2.00 -0.35 -35.51
CA GLU A 40 2.50 -1.72 -35.64
C GLU A 40 4.00 -1.79 -35.28
N ASN A 41 4.78 -0.77 -35.64
CA ASN A 41 6.14 -0.60 -35.15
C ASN A 41 6.23 -0.37 -33.63
N ALA A 42 5.27 0.34 -33.03
CA ALA A 42 5.21 0.53 -31.57
C ALA A 42 4.74 -0.75 -30.82
N LYS A 43 3.95 -1.61 -31.48
CA LYS A 43 3.42 -2.87 -30.94
C LYS A 43 4.50 -3.93 -30.69
N VAL A 44 5.64 -3.84 -31.39
CA VAL A 44 6.79 -4.74 -31.23
C VAL A 44 7.53 -4.50 -29.90
N GLU A 45 7.29 -3.36 -29.23
CA GLU A 45 8.09 -2.91 -28.09
C GLU A 45 7.39 -3.04 -26.70
N ILE A 46 6.13 -3.51 -26.62
CA ILE A 46 5.33 -3.48 -25.37
C ILE A 46 4.59 -4.81 -25.09
N THR A 47 4.60 -5.25 -23.83
CA THR A 47 4.07 -6.52 -23.29
C THR A 47 2.53 -6.67 -23.28
N GLU A 48 2.07 -7.93 -23.31
CA GLU A 48 0.70 -8.40 -23.59
C GLU A 48 -0.45 -7.73 -22.80
N SER A 49 -0.24 -7.17 -21.60
CA SER A 49 -1.30 -6.47 -20.85
C SER A 49 -1.73 -5.13 -21.48
N ALA A 50 -0.89 -4.51 -22.33
CA ALA A 50 -1.27 -3.32 -23.09
C ALA A 50 -2.21 -3.67 -24.26
N ILE A 51 -2.16 -4.91 -24.76
CA ILE A 51 -2.83 -5.32 -26.00
C ILE A 51 -4.36 -5.27 -25.87
N ASP A 52 -4.95 -5.71 -24.76
CA ASP A 52 -6.41 -5.72 -24.59
C ASP A 52 -7.02 -4.32 -24.47
N LYS A 53 -6.33 -3.38 -23.80
CA LYS A 53 -6.76 -1.97 -23.72
C LYS A 53 -6.60 -1.25 -25.05
N THR A 54 -5.47 -1.45 -25.74
CA THR A 54 -5.27 -0.95 -27.10
C THR A 54 -6.30 -1.53 -28.08
N MET A 55 -6.76 -2.78 -27.88
CA MET A 55 -7.78 -3.40 -28.72
C MET A 55 -9.18 -2.81 -28.51
N SER A 56 -9.56 -2.49 -27.26
CA SER A 56 -10.80 -1.77 -26.96
C SER A 56 -10.83 -0.37 -27.59
N ILE A 57 -9.69 0.32 -27.61
CA ILE A 57 -9.51 1.65 -28.23
C ILE A 57 -9.50 1.54 -29.76
N LEU A 58 -8.87 0.49 -30.31
CA LEU A 58 -8.94 0.14 -31.72
C LEU A 58 -10.38 -0.19 -32.13
N GLU A 59 -11.16 -0.86 -31.28
CA GLU A 59 -12.57 -1.14 -31.50
C GLU A 59 -13.42 0.13 -31.41
N LYS A 60 -13.19 1.04 -30.45
CA LYS A 60 -13.88 2.35 -30.40
C LYS A 60 -13.53 3.22 -31.60
N THR A 61 -12.28 3.26 -32.02
CA THR A 61 -11.80 3.96 -33.23
C THR A 61 -12.37 3.31 -34.49
N ARG A 62 -12.44 1.97 -34.54
CA ARG A 62 -13.04 1.20 -35.63
C ARG A 62 -14.56 1.35 -35.68
N LEU A 63 -15.25 1.38 -34.54
CA LEU A 63 -16.68 1.67 -34.44
C LEU A 63 -16.95 3.13 -34.81
N TRP A 64 -16.10 4.08 -34.42
CA TRP A 64 -16.15 5.47 -34.87
C TRP A 64 -15.96 5.59 -36.38
N LEU A 65 -15.02 4.84 -36.97
CA LEU A 65 -14.79 4.76 -38.42
C LEU A 65 -15.94 4.05 -39.17
N ILE A 66 -16.52 2.98 -38.60
CA ILE A 66 -17.62 2.21 -39.19
C ILE A 66 -18.93 2.98 -39.08
N TYR A 67 -19.29 3.55 -37.92
CA TYR A 67 -20.53 4.32 -37.77
C TYR A 67 -20.44 5.68 -38.45
N GLY A 68 -19.26 6.33 -38.46
CA GLY A 68 -19.00 7.52 -39.25
C GLY A 68 -19.21 7.26 -40.74
N SER A 69 -18.61 6.20 -41.30
CA SER A 69 -18.79 5.80 -42.70
C SER A 69 -20.19 5.22 -43.02
N SER A 70 -20.86 4.60 -42.07
CA SER A 70 -22.25 4.11 -42.23
C SER A 70 -23.26 5.25 -42.29
N PHE A 71 -23.04 6.34 -41.54
CA PHE A 71 -23.81 7.59 -41.69
C PHE A 71 -23.68 8.17 -43.11
N PHE A 72 -22.49 8.07 -43.71
CA PHE A 72 -22.24 8.43 -45.11
C PHE A 72 -22.96 7.50 -46.09
N ALA A 73 -22.94 6.17 -45.88
CA ALA A 73 -23.54 5.20 -46.79
C ALA A 73 -25.08 5.21 -46.79
N ILE A 74 -25.72 5.37 -45.61
CA ILE A 74 -27.18 5.45 -45.48
C ILE A 74 -27.71 6.71 -46.20
N PHE A 75 -26.97 7.82 -46.17
CA PHE A 75 -27.33 9.05 -46.89
C PHE A 75 -27.06 9.00 -48.40
N ILE A 76 -26.00 8.32 -48.87
CA ILE A 76 -25.80 8.06 -50.31
C ILE A 76 -26.96 7.21 -50.87
N GLY A 77 -27.48 6.27 -50.09
CA GLY A 77 -28.70 5.52 -50.42
C GLY A 77 -29.96 6.38 -50.50
N ILE A 78 -30.12 7.35 -49.59
CA ILE A 78 -31.28 8.27 -49.56
C ILE A 78 -31.16 9.35 -50.65
N ALA A 79 -29.96 9.86 -50.94
CA ALA A 79 -29.69 10.81 -52.03
C ALA A 79 -29.83 10.17 -53.43
N GLY A 80 -29.58 8.86 -53.55
CA GLY A 80 -29.88 8.10 -54.76
C GLY A 80 -31.38 7.84 -54.98
N PHE A 81 -32.20 7.87 -53.92
CA PHE A 81 -33.64 7.59 -53.98
C PHE A 81 -34.53 8.84 -54.05
N ILE A 82 -34.05 10.00 -53.55
CA ILE A 82 -34.76 11.28 -53.61
C ILE A 82 -34.22 12.13 -54.77
N GLY A 83 -34.87 11.98 -55.92
CA GLY A 83 -34.80 12.77 -57.15
C GLY A 83 -33.79 13.92 -57.29
N TYR A 84 -33.01 13.80 -58.36
CA TYR A 84 -32.00 14.65 -59.00
C TYR A 84 -32.34 16.14 -59.27
N LYS A 85 -33.24 16.81 -58.52
CA LYS A 85 -33.69 18.18 -58.85
C LYS A 85 -33.70 19.24 -57.75
N SER A 86 -33.31 18.93 -56.51
CA SER A 86 -33.27 19.98 -55.48
C SER A 86 -32.34 19.63 -54.31
N VAL A 87 -31.05 19.41 -54.58
CA VAL A 87 -30.04 19.49 -53.51
C VAL A 87 -29.64 20.96 -53.42
N ASN A 88 -30.22 21.66 -52.44
CA ASN A 88 -29.96 23.08 -52.22
C ASN A 88 -28.49 23.24 -51.81
N LYS A 89 -27.76 24.16 -52.46
CA LYS A 89 -26.32 24.41 -52.26
C LYS A 89 -25.96 24.65 -50.78
N GLU A 90 -26.89 25.22 -50.01
CA GLU A 90 -26.78 25.42 -48.56
C GLU A 90 -26.66 24.13 -47.73
N ILE A 91 -27.30 23.02 -48.15
CA ILE A 91 -27.24 21.75 -47.42
C ILE A 91 -25.88 21.07 -47.66
N THR A 92 -25.37 21.17 -48.90
CA THR A 92 -24.05 20.68 -49.27
C THR A 92 -22.94 21.51 -48.60
N ASP A 93 -23.05 22.84 -48.59
CA ASP A 93 -22.07 23.73 -47.96
C ASP A 93 -22.08 23.64 -46.43
N TYR A 94 -23.26 23.47 -45.80
CA TYR A 94 -23.37 23.19 -44.36
C TYR A 94 -22.71 21.86 -43.99
N TYR A 95 -22.85 20.83 -44.83
CA TYR A 95 -22.28 19.51 -44.60
C TYR A 95 -20.77 19.46 -44.87
N ILE A 96 -20.28 20.08 -45.94
CA ILE A 96 -18.83 20.23 -46.20
C ILE A 96 -18.18 20.99 -45.05
N ASN A 97 -18.81 22.06 -44.57
CA ASN A 97 -18.28 22.80 -43.41
C ASN A 97 -18.35 21.99 -42.13
N THR A 98 -19.42 21.25 -41.88
CA THR A 98 -19.55 20.40 -40.68
C THR A 98 -18.55 19.24 -40.71
N VAL A 99 -18.40 18.56 -41.85
CA VAL A 99 -17.43 17.47 -42.05
C VAL A 99 -16.00 17.99 -42.05
N HIS A 100 -15.69 19.11 -42.70
CA HIS A 100 -14.37 19.75 -42.60
C HIS A 100 -14.09 20.21 -41.16
N HIS A 101 -15.07 20.77 -40.47
CA HIS A 101 -14.92 21.15 -39.06
C HIS A 101 -14.75 19.92 -38.17
N TRP A 102 -15.41 18.80 -38.46
CA TRP A 102 -15.30 17.55 -37.71
C TRP A 102 -14.02 16.76 -37.99
N LEU A 103 -13.47 16.83 -39.21
CA LEU A 103 -12.27 16.10 -39.66
C LEU A 103 -10.97 16.89 -39.58
N ARG A 104 -11.01 18.19 -39.28
CA ARG A 104 -9.80 18.99 -39.05
C ARG A 104 -9.08 18.45 -37.81
N PHE A 105 -7.75 18.36 -37.88
CA PHE A 105 -6.91 18.05 -36.72
C PHE A 105 -6.29 19.31 -36.10
N ASP A 106 -6.49 20.45 -36.75
CA ASP A 106 -5.82 21.71 -36.47
C ASP A 106 -6.75 22.71 -35.73
N SER A 107 -8.02 22.32 -35.51
CA SER A 107 -9.04 23.12 -34.82
C SER A 107 -9.36 22.50 -33.45
N PRO A 108 -9.24 23.23 -32.33
CA PRO A 108 -9.44 22.70 -30.97
C PRO A 108 -10.83 22.08 -30.73
N GLU A 109 -11.85 22.53 -31.46
CA GLU A 109 -13.25 22.13 -31.26
C GLU A 109 -13.69 20.94 -32.13
N SER A 110 -12.84 20.52 -33.07
CA SER A 110 -13.13 19.44 -34.02
C SER A 110 -13.13 18.05 -33.38
N GLY A 111 -13.95 17.14 -33.91
CA GLY A 111 -13.98 15.73 -33.49
C GLY A 111 -12.63 15.02 -33.70
N GLY A 112 -11.94 15.28 -34.82
CA GLY A 112 -10.63 14.73 -35.14
C GLY A 112 -9.52 15.20 -34.20
N SER A 113 -9.48 16.50 -33.87
CA SER A 113 -8.53 17.01 -32.87
C SER A 113 -8.78 16.43 -31.48
N ARG A 114 -10.04 16.18 -31.09
CA ARG A 114 -10.35 15.56 -29.79
C ARG A 114 -9.82 14.13 -29.70
N VAL A 115 -10.12 13.28 -30.69
CA VAL A 115 -9.62 11.89 -30.73
C VAL A 115 -8.09 11.84 -30.79
N LEU A 116 -7.45 12.71 -31.58
CA LEU A 116 -5.99 12.80 -31.63
C LEU A 116 -5.39 13.27 -30.29
N ASN A 117 -6.06 14.19 -29.61
CA ASN A 117 -5.66 14.70 -28.31
C ASN A 117 -5.83 13.64 -27.21
N ASP A 118 -6.85 12.80 -27.29
CA ASP A 118 -7.08 11.67 -26.39
C ASP A 118 -6.01 10.60 -26.59
N LEU A 119 -5.72 10.20 -27.84
CA LEU A 119 -4.64 9.27 -28.17
C LEU A 119 -3.26 9.77 -27.72
N ARG A 120 -2.98 11.07 -27.90
CA ARG A 120 -1.74 11.69 -27.39
C ARG A 120 -1.67 11.71 -25.87
N THR A 121 -2.80 11.86 -25.20
CA THR A 121 -2.89 11.87 -23.74
C THR A 121 -2.63 10.47 -23.17
N GLU A 122 -3.29 9.45 -23.72
CA GLU A 122 -3.08 8.05 -23.31
C GLU A 122 -1.64 7.60 -23.60
N ALA A 123 -1.11 7.88 -24.80
CA ALA A 123 0.28 7.55 -25.14
C ALA A 123 1.30 8.25 -24.22
N LEU A 124 1.04 9.51 -23.83
CA LEU A 124 1.87 10.21 -22.86
C LEU A 124 1.81 9.53 -21.49
N LEU A 125 0.61 9.27 -20.97
CA LEU A 125 0.42 8.66 -19.64
C LEU A 125 1.03 7.25 -19.58
N ASP A 126 0.87 6.45 -20.63
CA ASP A 126 1.48 5.13 -20.75
C ASP A 126 3.01 5.22 -20.79
N SER A 127 3.56 6.13 -21.60
CA SER A 127 5.01 6.32 -21.68
C SER A 127 5.61 6.76 -20.34
N LEU A 128 4.93 7.64 -19.60
CA LEU A 128 5.36 8.12 -18.29
C LEU A 128 5.19 7.05 -17.21
N THR A 129 4.15 6.22 -17.30
CA THR A 129 3.95 5.09 -16.39
C THR A 129 5.03 4.03 -16.60
N LEU A 130 5.36 3.71 -17.85
CA LEU A 130 6.47 2.81 -18.19
C LEU A 130 7.81 3.38 -17.74
N LYS A 131 8.04 4.68 -17.93
CA LYS A 131 9.23 5.36 -17.40
C LYS A 131 9.31 5.25 -15.88
N TYR A 132 8.20 5.48 -15.17
CA TYR A 132 8.12 5.34 -13.72
C TYR A 132 8.44 3.90 -13.27
N GLU A 133 7.83 2.88 -13.88
CA GLU A 133 8.10 1.49 -13.48
C GLU A 133 9.54 1.07 -13.80
N ARG A 134 10.14 1.54 -14.91
CA ARG A 134 11.57 1.33 -15.21
C ARG A 134 12.49 2.05 -14.23
N GLU A 135 12.17 3.29 -13.86
CA GLU A 135 12.96 4.05 -12.88
C GLU A 135 12.83 3.42 -11.49
N LYS A 136 11.65 2.94 -11.09
CA LYS A 136 11.40 2.24 -9.81
C LYS A 136 12.22 0.95 -9.65
N VAL A 137 12.46 0.20 -10.72
CA VAL A 137 13.32 -1.01 -10.68
C VAL A 137 14.79 -0.64 -10.40
N ASN A 138 15.21 0.56 -10.81
CA ASN A 138 16.60 1.02 -10.74
C ASN A 138 16.87 2.04 -9.61
N SER A 139 15.84 2.62 -9.02
CA SER A 139 15.93 3.53 -7.88
C SER A 139 15.77 2.74 -6.58
N GLY A 140 16.58 3.09 -5.58
CA GLY A 140 16.50 2.50 -4.24
C GLY A 140 15.17 2.84 -3.54
N PRO A 141 15.10 2.89 -2.20
CA PRO A 141 13.84 3.00 -1.45
C PRO A 141 13.00 4.30 -1.68
N ILE A 142 13.49 5.25 -2.49
CA ILE A 142 12.78 6.49 -2.82
C ILE A 142 12.47 6.49 -4.32
N ASN A 143 11.23 6.12 -4.65
CA ASN A 143 10.73 6.17 -6.01
C ASN A 143 10.45 7.62 -6.41
N ASN A 144 11.06 8.09 -7.48
CA ASN A 144 10.74 9.37 -8.10
C ASN A 144 10.72 9.21 -9.62
N ILE A 145 9.93 10.03 -10.31
CA ILE A 145 9.97 10.17 -11.77
C ILE A 145 10.44 11.56 -12.12
N ASN A 146 11.47 11.66 -12.96
CA ASN A 146 11.89 12.98 -13.43
C ASN A 146 11.02 13.43 -14.61
N LEU A 147 10.16 14.43 -14.38
CA LEU A 147 9.34 15.05 -15.41
C LEU A 147 9.96 16.37 -15.89
N ASN A 148 9.98 16.57 -17.20
CA ASN A 148 10.33 17.86 -17.81
C ASN A 148 9.17 18.87 -17.67
N THR A 149 9.42 20.13 -18.04
CA THR A 149 8.43 21.22 -17.89
C THR A 149 7.15 20.98 -18.71
N GLU A 150 7.27 20.48 -19.94
CA GLU A 150 6.12 20.24 -20.82
C GLU A 150 5.25 19.09 -20.33
N GLU A 151 5.87 18.00 -19.88
CA GLU A 151 5.21 16.86 -19.25
C GLU A 151 4.43 17.32 -18.01
N ARG A 152 5.05 18.12 -17.13
CA ARG A 152 4.38 18.67 -15.94
C ARG A 152 3.19 19.54 -16.30
N LEU A 153 3.35 20.45 -17.26
CA LEU A 153 2.26 21.32 -17.72
C LEU A 153 1.11 20.51 -18.31
N ARG A 154 1.41 19.49 -19.09
CA ARG A 154 0.41 18.61 -19.70
C ARG A 154 -0.34 17.80 -18.66
N LEU A 155 0.35 17.18 -17.69
CA LEU A 155 -0.30 16.47 -16.59
C LEU A 155 -1.18 17.41 -15.75
N MET A 156 -0.67 18.61 -15.43
CA MET A 156 -1.46 19.61 -14.71
C MET A 156 -2.70 20.06 -15.49
N SER A 157 -2.63 20.14 -16.83
CA SER A 157 -3.80 20.47 -17.65
C SER A 157 -4.88 19.39 -17.60
N LEU A 158 -4.50 18.11 -17.47
CA LEU A 158 -5.43 16.99 -17.31
C LEU A 158 -6.07 17.00 -15.92
N ILE A 159 -5.29 17.29 -14.88
CA ILE A 159 -5.75 17.32 -13.49
C ILE A 159 -6.68 18.51 -13.24
N LEU A 160 -6.37 19.67 -13.81
CA LEU A 160 -7.15 20.90 -13.59
C LEU A 160 -8.39 21.02 -14.49
N ASN A 161 -8.63 20.05 -15.39
CA ASN A 161 -9.82 20.02 -16.24
C ASN A 161 -10.91 19.08 -15.65
N PRO A 162 -12.07 19.61 -15.24
CA PRO A 162 -13.19 18.80 -14.72
C PRO A 162 -13.69 17.74 -15.69
N GLU A 163 -13.54 17.94 -17.00
CA GLU A 163 -14.04 17.03 -18.05
C GLU A 163 -13.07 15.89 -18.40
N THR A 164 -11.85 15.87 -17.84
CA THR A 164 -10.90 14.77 -18.09
C THR A 164 -11.49 13.43 -17.61
N ASP A 165 -11.34 12.37 -18.40
CA ASP A 165 -11.74 11.03 -17.97
C ASP A 165 -11.12 10.64 -16.61
N GLU A 166 -11.87 9.93 -15.76
CA GLU A 166 -11.47 9.59 -14.38
C GLU A 166 -10.14 8.81 -14.34
N GLN A 167 -9.91 7.90 -15.29
CA GLN A 167 -8.67 7.11 -15.33
C GLN A 167 -7.48 7.99 -15.69
N ASN A 168 -7.61 8.81 -16.74
CA ASN A 168 -6.57 9.72 -17.18
C ASN A 168 -6.25 10.78 -16.12
N TYR A 169 -7.27 11.27 -15.41
CA TYR A 169 -7.13 12.16 -14.27
C TYR A 169 -6.32 11.51 -13.14
N ARG A 170 -6.68 10.28 -12.76
CA ARG A 170 -6.03 9.53 -11.67
C ARG A 170 -4.57 9.21 -11.98
N ASP A 171 -4.28 8.78 -13.21
CA ASP A 171 -2.92 8.45 -13.64
C ASP A 171 -2.05 9.72 -13.71
N ALA A 172 -2.59 10.82 -14.22
CA ALA A 172 -1.90 12.11 -14.20
C ALA A 172 -1.62 12.60 -12.77
N LEU A 173 -2.61 12.51 -11.87
CA LEU A 173 -2.49 12.90 -10.47
C LEU A 173 -1.45 12.07 -9.72
N ARG A 174 -1.41 10.75 -9.98
CA ARG A 174 -0.39 9.85 -9.43
C ARG A 174 1.01 10.26 -9.89
N LEU A 175 1.22 10.41 -11.20
CA LEU A 175 2.53 10.73 -11.79
C LEU A 175 3.06 12.09 -11.31
N ILE A 176 2.21 13.13 -11.29
CA ILE A 176 2.64 14.45 -10.83
C ILE A 176 3.00 14.43 -9.34
N THR A 177 2.22 13.73 -8.51
CA THR A 177 2.44 13.64 -7.06
C THR A 177 3.71 12.84 -6.72
N ILE A 178 4.04 11.82 -7.52
CA ILE A 178 5.30 11.09 -7.41
C ILE A 178 6.48 11.97 -7.81
N SER A 179 6.38 12.69 -8.94
CA SER A 179 7.47 13.52 -9.47
C SER A 179 7.97 14.63 -8.53
N ARG A 180 7.11 15.08 -7.61
CA ARG A 180 7.41 16.11 -6.60
C ARG A 180 8.37 15.64 -5.51
N GLY A 181 8.59 14.32 -5.38
CA GLY A 181 9.47 13.73 -4.37
C GLY A 181 9.04 14.04 -2.93
N LEU A 182 9.91 13.72 -1.97
CA LEU A 182 9.64 13.97 -0.54
C LEU A 182 9.61 15.46 -0.20
N TYR A 183 10.49 16.25 -0.82
CA TYR A 183 10.60 17.68 -0.54
C TYR A 183 9.39 18.46 -1.04
N GLY A 184 8.89 18.20 -2.25
CA GLY A 184 7.70 18.89 -2.77
C GLY A 184 6.41 18.52 -2.04
N ARG A 185 6.39 17.42 -1.26
CA ARG A 185 5.28 17.05 -0.38
C ARG A 185 5.40 17.66 1.01
N TYR A 186 6.62 17.76 1.55
CA TYR A 186 6.86 18.29 2.89
C TYR A 186 6.82 19.82 2.93
N TYR A 187 7.36 20.45 1.88
CA TYR A 187 7.29 21.89 1.66
C TYR A 187 6.14 22.18 0.71
N GLU A 188 5.34 23.19 1.06
CA GLU A 188 4.21 23.61 0.24
C GLU A 188 4.72 24.20 -1.10
N ASP A 189 4.34 23.60 -2.23
CA ASP A 189 4.69 24.07 -3.57
C ASP A 189 3.46 24.50 -4.38
N ASP A 190 3.69 25.23 -5.48
CA ASP A 190 2.61 25.77 -6.30
C ASP A 190 1.78 24.68 -6.99
N ILE A 191 2.39 23.53 -7.28
CA ILE A 191 1.71 22.39 -7.89
C ILE A 191 0.72 21.79 -6.89
N GLY A 192 1.16 21.52 -5.66
CA GLY A 192 0.32 21.01 -4.58
C GLY A 192 -0.85 21.94 -4.28
N LYS A 193 -0.61 23.26 -4.21
CA LYS A 193 -1.68 24.27 -4.02
C LYS A 193 -2.76 24.20 -5.09
N LYS A 194 -2.35 24.14 -6.36
CA LYS A 194 -3.28 24.05 -7.50
C LYS A 194 -4.10 22.77 -7.45
N ILE A 195 -3.47 21.63 -7.13
CA ILE A 195 -4.19 20.36 -6.99
C ILE A 195 -5.14 20.41 -5.79
N ALA A 196 -4.71 20.93 -4.64
CA ALA A 196 -5.56 21.04 -3.45
C ALA A 196 -6.78 21.94 -3.68
N SER A 197 -6.67 22.98 -4.53
CA SER A 197 -7.79 23.87 -4.86
C SER A 197 -8.96 23.19 -5.58
N ILE A 198 -8.76 21.98 -6.11
CA ILE A 198 -9.83 21.15 -6.70
C ILE A 198 -10.93 20.84 -5.67
N LEU A 199 -10.57 20.72 -4.39
CA LEU A 199 -11.52 20.37 -3.33
C LEU A 199 -12.64 21.42 -3.18
N ASP A 200 -12.31 22.69 -3.40
CA ASP A 200 -13.24 23.82 -3.31
C ASP A 200 -14.03 24.05 -4.62
N ASN A 201 -13.62 23.42 -5.72
CA ASN A 201 -14.27 23.59 -7.02
C ASN A 201 -15.50 22.67 -7.16
N LYS A 202 -16.66 23.25 -7.46
CA LYS A 202 -17.95 22.54 -7.61
C LYS A 202 -18.08 21.76 -8.93
N GLU A 203 -17.27 22.06 -9.92
CA GLU A 203 -17.30 21.41 -11.23
C GLU A 203 -16.67 20.01 -11.20
N PHE A 204 -15.83 19.73 -10.20
CA PHE A 204 -15.21 18.42 -10.03
C PHE A 204 -16.15 17.44 -9.31
N SER A 205 -16.17 16.21 -9.81
CA SER A 205 -16.86 15.08 -9.18
C SER A 205 -16.30 14.79 -7.79
N ASP A 206 -17.14 14.22 -6.91
CA ASP A 206 -16.70 13.78 -5.58
C ASP A 206 -15.61 12.70 -5.66
N SER A 207 -15.66 11.84 -6.70
CA SER A 207 -14.62 10.84 -7.00
C SER A 207 -13.24 11.49 -7.16
N LYS A 208 -13.13 12.51 -8.02
CA LYS A 208 -11.87 13.23 -8.25
C LYS A 208 -11.34 13.93 -7.02
N LYS A 209 -12.23 14.47 -6.19
CA LYS A 209 -11.87 15.09 -4.91
C LYS A 209 -11.34 14.07 -3.90
N ILE A 210 -11.97 12.89 -3.82
CA ILE A 210 -11.47 11.77 -3.01
C ILE A 210 -10.08 11.34 -3.48
N ASP A 211 -9.84 11.29 -4.79
CA ASP A 211 -8.52 10.98 -5.35
C ASP A 211 -7.48 12.05 -4.93
N VAL A 212 -7.81 13.35 -4.96
CA VAL A 212 -6.92 14.40 -4.43
C VAL A 212 -6.57 14.14 -2.97
N ILE A 213 -7.57 13.90 -2.12
CA ILE A 213 -7.36 13.65 -0.68
C ILE A 213 -6.45 12.44 -0.47
N ASN A 214 -6.64 11.37 -1.25
CA ASN A 214 -5.84 10.16 -1.16
C ASN A 214 -4.37 10.39 -1.55
N TYR A 215 -4.13 10.99 -2.73
CA TYR A 215 -2.77 11.22 -3.23
C TYR A 215 -2.02 12.29 -2.44
N LEU A 216 -2.71 13.32 -1.93
CA LEU A 216 -2.12 14.41 -1.15
C LEU A 216 -2.20 14.19 0.36
N SER A 217 -2.59 13.01 0.84
CA SER A 217 -2.76 12.70 2.27
C SER A 217 -1.55 13.06 3.14
N LYS A 218 -0.32 12.95 2.61
CA LYS A 218 0.93 13.34 3.30
C LYS A 218 1.54 14.65 2.80
N ASP A 219 0.78 15.44 2.05
CA ASP A 219 1.23 16.65 1.39
C ASP A 219 0.86 17.90 2.20
N ARG A 220 1.80 18.84 2.34
CA ARG A 220 1.60 20.10 3.07
C ARG A 220 0.50 20.95 2.44
N ALA A 221 0.30 20.88 1.12
CA ALA A 221 -0.74 21.64 0.43
C ALA A 221 -2.16 21.24 0.82
N LEU A 222 -2.36 20.01 1.31
CA LEU A 222 -3.66 19.55 1.82
C LEU A 222 -3.95 20.01 3.25
N PHE A 223 -2.95 20.52 3.97
CA PHE A 223 -3.06 20.90 5.38
C PHE A 223 -4.16 21.92 5.68
N PRO A 224 -4.40 22.98 4.88
CA PRO A 224 -5.52 23.90 5.11
C PRO A 224 -6.89 23.20 5.10
N TRP A 225 -7.12 22.31 4.13
CA TRP A 225 -8.34 21.50 4.07
C TRP A 225 -8.45 20.57 5.28
N ALA A 226 -7.35 19.89 5.64
CA ALA A 226 -7.33 18.98 6.76
C ALA A 226 -7.63 19.69 8.10
N LEU A 227 -7.14 20.92 8.27
CA LEU A 227 -7.46 21.78 9.41
C LEU A 227 -8.94 22.16 9.43
N ALA A 228 -9.54 22.49 8.29
CA ALA A 228 -10.97 22.80 8.21
C ALA A 228 -11.81 21.59 8.63
N VAL A 229 -11.46 20.39 8.17
CA VAL A 229 -12.18 19.15 8.50
C VAL A 229 -12.03 18.75 9.98
N ILE A 230 -10.82 18.80 10.55
CA ILE A 230 -10.59 18.42 11.96
C ILE A 230 -11.29 19.37 12.94
N ASN A 231 -11.40 20.64 12.57
CA ASN A 231 -12.08 21.66 13.37
C ASN A 231 -13.60 21.73 13.08
N ASP A 232 -14.10 20.96 12.12
CA ASP A 232 -15.54 20.84 11.91
C ASP A 232 -16.14 19.83 12.89
N TYR A 233 -17.06 20.31 13.73
CA TYR A 233 -17.78 19.53 14.73
C TYR A 233 -19.18 19.12 14.24
N SER A 234 -19.47 19.30 12.95
CA SER A 234 -20.76 18.94 12.39
C SER A 234 -21.01 17.42 12.49
N PRO A 235 -22.17 16.98 13.00
CA PRO A 235 -22.51 15.55 13.11
C PRO A 235 -22.64 14.81 11.77
N GLN A 236 -22.50 15.52 10.65
CA GLN A 236 -22.72 15.02 9.29
C GLN A 236 -21.42 14.60 8.59
N MET A 237 -20.26 14.96 9.15
CA MET A 237 -18.97 14.62 8.54
C MET A 237 -18.70 13.11 8.69
N HIS A 238 -18.48 12.42 7.57
CA HIS A 238 -18.17 10.98 7.59
C HIS A 238 -16.77 10.72 8.16
N GLU A 239 -16.63 9.68 8.99
CA GLU A 239 -15.39 9.36 9.71
C GLU A 239 -14.19 9.20 8.77
N ASP A 240 -14.39 8.61 7.59
CA ASP A 240 -13.32 8.45 6.58
C ASP A 240 -12.67 9.78 6.18
N PHE A 241 -13.45 10.84 5.98
CA PHE A 241 -12.89 12.17 5.65
C PHE A 241 -12.12 12.73 6.83
N GLN A 242 -12.63 12.54 8.05
CA GLN A 242 -11.94 12.98 9.26
C GLN A 242 -10.64 12.21 9.48
N MET A 243 -10.60 10.91 9.17
CA MET A 243 -9.39 10.10 9.25
C MET A 243 -8.37 10.45 8.17
N LYS A 244 -8.80 10.80 6.95
CA LYS A 244 -7.89 11.33 5.93
C LYS A 244 -7.30 12.69 6.32
N ALA A 245 -8.11 13.57 6.89
CA ALA A 245 -7.64 14.83 7.45
C ALA A 245 -6.67 14.61 8.61
N PHE A 246 -6.99 13.68 9.51
CA PHE A 246 -6.11 13.27 10.62
C PHE A 246 -4.75 12.76 10.13
N GLU A 247 -4.71 11.90 9.11
CA GLU A 247 -3.44 11.41 8.55
C GLU A 247 -2.56 12.55 8.02
N ASN A 248 -3.16 13.61 7.48
CA ASN A 248 -2.43 14.80 7.07
C ASN A 248 -1.94 15.62 8.28
N VAL A 249 -2.85 15.97 9.19
CA VAL A 249 -2.53 16.80 10.37
C VAL A 249 -1.48 16.14 11.25
N LYS A 250 -1.49 14.81 11.39
CA LYS A 250 -0.45 14.03 12.08
C LYS A 250 0.97 14.37 11.62
N ASN A 251 1.17 14.66 10.33
CA ASN A 251 2.51 14.96 9.78
C ASN A 251 2.96 16.41 10.03
N PHE A 252 2.02 17.32 10.33
CA PHE A 252 2.25 18.77 10.27
C PHE A 252 1.90 19.53 11.55
N ASN A 253 1.03 18.98 12.40
CA ASN A 253 0.65 19.51 13.69
C ASN A 253 0.29 18.37 14.66
N LYS A 254 1.31 17.86 15.33
CA LYS A 254 1.20 16.74 16.28
C LYS A 254 0.26 17.04 17.45
N GLU A 255 0.29 18.26 18.00
CA GLU A 255 -0.56 18.63 19.15
C GLU A 255 -2.05 18.58 18.78
N LEU A 256 -2.41 19.09 17.60
CA LEU A 256 -3.79 19.03 17.13
C LEU A 256 -4.22 17.60 16.80
N ALA A 257 -3.33 16.79 16.22
CA ALA A 257 -3.59 15.38 15.96
C ALA A 257 -3.85 14.60 17.26
N ILE A 258 -3.09 14.86 18.32
CA ILE A 258 -3.32 14.27 19.65
C ILE A 258 -4.70 14.66 20.18
N LYS A 259 -5.05 15.96 20.19
CA LYS A 259 -6.36 16.43 20.66
C LYS A 259 -7.52 15.80 19.86
N PHE A 260 -7.35 15.67 18.55
CA PHE A 260 -8.33 15.00 17.70
C PHE A 260 -8.46 13.51 18.07
N ALA A 261 -7.35 12.79 18.25
CA ALA A 261 -7.39 11.37 18.60
C ALA A 261 -8.00 11.13 19.99
N GLU A 262 -7.65 11.94 20.99
CA GLU A 262 -8.21 11.85 22.35
C GLU A 262 -9.72 12.05 22.37
N ARG A 263 -10.22 12.99 21.56
CA ARG A 263 -11.66 13.26 21.44
C ARG A 263 -12.39 12.10 20.76
N ASN A 264 -11.86 11.62 19.65
CA ASN A 264 -12.63 10.75 18.75
C ASN A 264 -12.47 9.25 19.03
N ILE A 265 -11.52 8.83 19.88
CA ILE A 265 -11.35 7.41 20.25
C ILE A 265 -12.61 6.80 20.90
N THR A 266 -13.47 7.62 21.52
CA THR A 266 -14.76 7.20 22.11
C THR A 266 -15.97 7.56 21.27
N GLU A 267 -15.87 8.57 20.39
CA GLU A 267 -17.01 9.10 19.63
C GLU A 267 -17.22 8.37 18.28
N PHE A 268 -16.13 7.87 17.68
CA PHE A 268 -16.22 7.16 16.41
C PHE A 268 -16.98 5.84 16.55
N LYS A 269 -17.77 5.53 15.53
CA LYS A 269 -18.53 4.29 15.43
C LYS A 269 -17.67 3.18 14.84
N ASP A 270 -16.77 3.50 13.91
CA ASP A 270 -15.88 2.51 13.32
C ASP A 270 -14.78 2.11 14.31
N ILE A 271 -14.74 0.82 14.64
CA ILE A 271 -13.76 0.23 15.55
C ILE A 271 -12.33 0.35 15.01
N SER A 272 -12.12 0.18 13.69
CA SER A 272 -10.82 0.29 13.06
C SER A 272 -10.25 1.71 13.23
N ASN A 273 -11.09 2.72 13.02
CA ASN A 273 -10.69 4.11 13.24
C ASN A 273 -10.31 4.36 14.70
N ARG A 274 -11.10 3.85 15.67
CA ARG A 274 -10.78 3.97 17.11
C ARG A 274 -9.46 3.28 17.46
N ILE A 275 -9.18 2.11 16.90
CA ILE A 275 -7.90 1.39 17.09
C ILE A 275 -6.75 2.21 16.51
N GLN A 276 -6.86 2.73 15.29
CA GLN A 276 -5.84 3.58 14.67
C GLN A 276 -5.53 4.83 15.52
N LEU A 277 -6.56 5.48 16.07
CA LEU A 277 -6.39 6.61 16.99
C LEU A 277 -5.71 6.18 18.30
N GLY A 278 -6.09 5.03 18.86
CA GLY A 278 -5.47 4.48 20.08
C GLY A 278 -3.99 4.13 19.90
N VAL A 279 -3.62 3.48 18.78
CA VAL A 279 -2.22 3.20 18.43
C VAL A 279 -1.44 4.50 18.33
N PHE A 280 -1.97 5.50 17.63
CA PHE A 280 -1.33 6.80 17.51
C PHE A 280 -1.11 7.48 18.87
N LEU A 281 -2.10 7.45 19.76
CA LEU A 281 -1.97 8.01 21.11
C LEU A 281 -0.87 7.32 21.92
N ILE A 282 -0.82 5.97 21.90
CA ILE A 282 0.23 5.20 22.58
C ILE A 282 1.61 5.57 22.05
N GLU A 283 1.80 5.56 20.73
CA GLU A 283 3.09 5.90 20.10
C GLU A 283 3.57 7.31 20.47
N ASN A 284 2.65 8.22 20.79
CA ASN A 284 2.94 9.59 21.21
C ASN A 284 2.97 9.80 22.74
N GLY A 285 2.92 8.73 23.54
CA GLY A 285 3.01 8.78 25.00
C GLY A 285 1.72 9.21 25.72
N MET A 286 0.59 9.24 25.00
CA MET A 286 -0.72 9.61 25.53
C MET A 286 -1.56 8.38 25.86
N ASP A 287 -0.94 7.37 26.49
CA ASP A 287 -1.64 6.14 26.88
C ASP A 287 -2.54 6.40 28.09
N ASN A 288 -3.86 6.32 27.88
CA ASN A 288 -4.85 6.81 28.83
C ASN A 288 -5.98 5.79 29.07
N LYS A 289 -6.88 6.14 30.01
CA LYS A 289 -8.00 5.27 30.39
C LYS A 289 -8.93 4.94 29.22
N SER A 290 -9.11 5.82 28.24
CA SER A 290 -9.97 5.57 27.09
C SER A 290 -9.45 4.41 26.24
N ILE A 291 -8.13 4.24 26.15
CA ILE A 291 -7.49 3.11 25.46
C ILE A 291 -7.70 1.81 26.24
N ASN A 292 -7.59 1.84 27.58
CA ASN A 292 -7.91 0.68 28.41
C ASN A 292 -9.37 0.23 28.24
N ASN A 293 -10.30 1.19 28.21
CA ASN A 293 -11.71 0.92 27.98
C ASN A 293 -11.94 0.31 26.59
N LEU A 294 -11.29 0.84 25.55
CA LEU A 294 -11.35 0.30 24.19
C LEU A 294 -10.83 -1.14 24.14
N ILE A 295 -9.66 -1.44 24.73
CA ILE A 295 -9.15 -2.82 24.79
C ILE A 295 -10.15 -3.74 25.49
N SER A 296 -10.74 -3.29 26.60
CA SER A 296 -11.69 -4.08 27.39
C SER A 296 -12.97 -4.37 26.61
N GLU A 297 -13.50 -3.37 25.91
CA GLU A 297 -14.65 -3.49 25.00
C GLU A 297 -14.35 -4.51 23.90
N LEU A 298 -13.21 -4.36 23.21
CA LEU A 298 -12.83 -5.24 22.10
C LEU A 298 -12.58 -6.69 22.54
N LYS A 299 -12.02 -6.92 23.74
CA LYS A 299 -11.87 -8.26 24.31
C LYS A 299 -13.22 -8.96 24.50
N ILE A 300 -14.29 -8.21 24.80
CA ILE A 300 -15.65 -8.74 24.96
C ILE A 300 -16.33 -8.96 23.61
N THR A 301 -16.15 -8.04 22.66
CA THR A 301 -16.93 -8.01 21.41
C THR A 301 -16.50 -9.05 20.36
N LYS A 302 -15.39 -9.80 20.56
CA LYS A 302 -14.87 -10.89 19.70
C LYS A 302 -15.47 -10.89 18.27
N LYS A 303 -15.03 -9.96 17.42
CA LYS A 303 -15.45 -9.94 16.01
C LYS A 303 -14.45 -10.68 15.12
N GLU A 304 -15.00 -11.53 14.27
CA GLU A 304 -14.37 -12.42 13.27
C GLU A 304 -13.66 -11.68 12.11
N THR A 305 -13.25 -10.43 12.29
CA THR A 305 -12.75 -9.60 11.17
C THR A 305 -11.24 -9.45 11.26
N PHE A 306 -10.53 -10.09 10.32
CA PHE A 306 -9.07 -10.09 10.15
C PHE A 306 -8.39 -8.70 10.04
N ALA A 307 -9.15 -7.61 9.96
CA ALA A 307 -8.63 -6.30 9.56
C ALA A 307 -8.23 -5.37 10.72
N SER A 308 -8.79 -5.51 11.93
CA SER A 308 -8.42 -4.68 13.08
C SER A 308 -8.77 -5.34 14.42
N ASP A 309 -7.80 -5.42 15.34
CA ASP A 309 -7.94 -6.16 16.61
C ASP A 309 -7.34 -5.37 17.80
N TYR A 310 -7.86 -5.59 19.02
CA TYR A 310 -7.30 -5.05 20.28
C TYR A 310 -5.81 -5.39 20.46
N ARG A 311 -5.35 -6.49 19.84
CA ARG A 311 -3.95 -6.92 19.83
C ARG A 311 -3.01 -5.87 19.22
N GLU A 312 -3.49 -5.02 18.31
CA GLU A 312 -2.71 -3.88 17.79
C GLU A 312 -2.35 -2.88 18.88
N LEU A 313 -3.29 -2.58 19.80
CA LEU A 313 -3.06 -1.66 20.92
C LEU A 313 -2.06 -2.25 21.92
N ILE A 314 -2.14 -3.57 22.17
CA ILE A 314 -1.18 -4.27 23.03
C ILE A 314 0.23 -4.16 22.47
N LEU A 315 0.39 -4.36 21.16
CA LEU A 315 1.69 -4.32 20.52
C LEU A 315 2.24 -2.90 20.40
N ALA A 316 1.38 -1.91 20.16
CA ALA A 316 1.76 -0.51 20.23
C ALA A 316 2.35 -0.17 21.62
N ARG A 317 1.78 -0.71 22.71
CA ARG A 317 2.31 -0.55 24.08
C ARG A 317 3.66 -1.22 24.27
N ILE A 318 3.83 -2.47 23.81
CA ILE A 318 5.12 -3.17 23.88
C ILE A 318 6.18 -2.40 23.10
N LYS A 319 5.88 -1.97 21.87
CA LYS A 319 6.78 -1.18 21.03
C LYS A 319 7.16 0.14 21.73
N LYS A 320 6.18 0.89 22.22
CA LYS A 320 6.41 2.15 22.93
C LYS A 320 7.27 1.95 24.19
N GLY A 321 6.99 0.91 24.97
CA GLY A 321 7.78 0.57 26.15
C GLY A 321 9.23 0.23 25.80
N LEU A 322 9.47 -0.49 24.69
CA LEU A 322 10.81 -0.78 24.18
C LEU A 322 11.53 0.50 23.71
N ASP A 323 10.84 1.38 23.00
CA ASP A 323 11.37 2.67 22.52
C ASP A 323 11.77 3.59 23.68
N ASP A 324 10.96 3.61 24.74
CA ASP A 324 11.22 4.41 25.95
C ASP A 324 12.16 3.70 26.93
N ASN A 325 12.59 2.47 26.65
CA ASN A 325 13.36 1.60 27.55
C ASN A 325 12.72 1.47 28.95
N ASN A 326 11.37 1.43 29.00
CA ASN A 326 10.60 1.37 30.23
C ASN A 326 10.53 -0.07 30.77
N LYS A 327 11.61 -0.50 31.42
CA LYS A 327 11.79 -1.87 31.91
C LYS A 327 10.68 -2.35 32.85
N GLU A 328 10.26 -1.50 33.79
CA GLU A 328 9.27 -1.85 34.82
C GLU A 328 7.90 -2.11 34.19
N PHE A 329 7.45 -1.22 33.30
CA PHE A 329 6.21 -1.43 32.55
C PHE A 329 6.31 -2.68 31.68
N LEU A 330 7.39 -2.85 30.93
CA LEU A 330 7.53 -3.96 29.99
C LEU A 330 7.60 -5.33 30.68
N SER A 331 8.28 -5.45 31.83
CA SER A 331 8.38 -6.74 32.53
C SER A 331 7.01 -7.24 32.96
N ASN A 332 6.23 -6.35 33.58
CA ASN A 332 4.87 -6.62 33.99
C ASN A 332 3.97 -6.91 32.78
N TYR A 333 4.02 -6.03 31.78
CA TYR A 333 3.10 -6.10 30.64
C TYR A 333 3.35 -7.32 29.76
N ILE A 334 4.60 -7.61 29.38
CA ILE A 334 4.93 -8.82 28.60
C ILE A 334 4.55 -10.08 29.39
N SER A 335 4.82 -10.11 30.71
CA SER A 335 4.45 -11.26 31.55
C SER A 335 2.94 -11.51 31.56
N GLU A 336 2.13 -10.45 31.64
CA GLU A 336 0.68 -10.54 31.54
C GLU A 336 0.25 -11.06 30.16
N GLN A 337 0.78 -10.47 29.08
CA GLN A 337 0.38 -10.85 27.71
C GLN A 337 0.81 -12.28 27.34
N MET A 338 1.88 -12.81 27.92
CA MET A 338 2.24 -14.23 27.76
C MET A 338 1.15 -15.19 28.28
N LYS A 339 0.37 -14.79 29.30
CA LYS A 339 -0.78 -15.57 29.78
C LYS A 339 -1.93 -15.55 28.76
N ASP A 340 -2.04 -14.45 28.03
CA ASP A 340 -2.97 -14.23 26.92
C ASP A 340 -2.41 -14.75 25.56
N ASN A 341 -1.49 -15.72 25.59
CA ASN A 341 -0.89 -16.39 24.42
C ASN A 341 0.02 -15.52 23.52
N LEU A 342 0.57 -14.41 24.01
CA LEU A 342 1.64 -13.71 23.31
C LEU A 342 2.84 -14.65 23.12
N ARG A 343 3.33 -14.75 21.88
CA ARG A 343 4.50 -15.55 21.48
C ARG A 343 5.40 -14.76 20.56
N ILE A 344 6.61 -15.27 20.37
CA ILE A 344 7.52 -14.83 19.32
C ILE A 344 7.65 -15.96 18.31
N GLU A 345 7.55 -15.63 17.02
CA GLU A 345 7.70 -16.59 15.93
C GLU A 345 8.42 -15.96 14.73
N LEU A 346 8.81 -16.80 13.77
CA LEU A 346 9.20 -16.33 12.44
C LEU A 346 7.95 -16.21 11.57
N SER A 347 7.78 -15.06 10.94
CA SER A 347 6.84 -14.90 9.84
C SER A 347 7.60 -14.48 8.58
N SER A 348 7.00 -14.67 7.40
CA SER A 348 7.42 -13.95 6.21
C SER A 348 6.48 -12.81 5.92
N PHE A 349 7.04 -11.63 5.78
CA PHE A 349 6.40 -10.55 5.04
C PHE A 349 7.12 -10.38 3.71
N LEU A 350 6.34 -10.03 2.68
CA LEU A 350 6.59 -9.52 1.30
C LEU A 350 7.98 -9.64 0.64
N ASP A 351 9.09 -9.66 1.37
CA ASP A 351 10.48 -9.59 0.91
C ASP A 351 11.24 -10.94 0.94
N LYS A 352 10.54 -12.08 1.14
CA LYS A 352 11.13 -13.44 1.20
C LYS A 352 12.22 -13.64 2.28
N LYS A 353 12.32 -12.73 3.24
CA LYS A 353 13.20 -12.85 4.42
C LYS A 353 12.34 -13.12 5.65
N PRO A 354 12.77 -14.04 6.54
CA PRO A 354 12.04 -14.25 7.78
C PRO A 354 12.22 -13.03 8.68
N VAL A 355 11.15 -12.64 9.34
CA VAL A 355 11.13 -11.54 10.30
C VAL A 355 10.58 -12.07 11.61
N LEU A 356 11.26 -11.76 12.70
CA LEU A 356 10.76 -12.03 14.04
C LEU A 356 9.46 -11.28 14.24
N SER A 357 8.44 -11.95 14.77
CA SER A 357 7.11 -11.38 14.92
C SER A 357 6.54 -11.69 16.28
N PHE A 358 5.82 -10.73 16.85
CA PHE A 358 4.91 -11.04 17.96
C PHE A 358 3.67 -11.71 17.38
N SER A 359 3.21 -12.77 18.03
CA SER A 359 2.08 -13.57 17.59
C SER A 359 1.10 -13.81 18.74
N PHE A 360 -0.17 -13.72 18.41
CA PHE A 360 -1.28 -14.14 19.27
C PHE A 360 -2.03 -15.30 18.59
N GLY A 361 -1.31 -16.27 18.04
CA GLY A 361 -1.89 -17.43 17.36
C GLY A 361 -2.16 -17.16 15.88
N ASP A 362 -3.33 -16.63 15.56
CA ASP A 362 -3.78 -16.38 14.17
C ASP A 362 -3.36 -15.01 13.62
N ILE A 363 -2.91 -14.09 14.50
CA ILE A 363 -2.44 -12.77 14.09
C ILE A 363 -0.96 -12.61 14.45
N THR A 364 -0.19 -12.15 13.47
CA THR A 364 1.25 -11.97 13.53
C THR A 364 1.60 -10.53 13.17
N PHE A 365 2.54 -9.97 13.92
CA PHE A 365 2.97 -8.58 13.75
C PHE A 365 4.49 -8.51 13.70
N PRO A 366 5.07 -8.00 12.60
CA PRO A 366 6.51 -7.95 12.44
C PRO A 366 7.16 -7.07 13.50
N PHE A 367 8.18 -7.63 14.16
CA PHE A 367 9.01 -6.94 15.13
C PHE A 367 10.26 -6.38 14.42
N ARG A 368 10.25 -5.07 14.14
CA ARG A 368 11.28 -4.43 13.30
C ARG A 368 12.65 -4.27 13.96
N GLU A 369 12.69 -4.18 15.29
CA GLU A 369 13.92 -3.94 16.07
C GLU A 369 14.07 -5.01 17.17
N PRO A 370 14.28 -6.29 16.80
CA PRO A 370 14.34 -7.40 17.75
C PRO A 370 15.43 -7.22 18.81
N ASP A 371 16.54 -6.58 18.43
CA ASP A 371 17.69 -6.27 19.28
C ASP A 371 17.27 -5.52 20.57
N LYS A 372 16.25 -4.65 20.51
CA LYS A 372 15.75 -3.88 21.67
C LYS A 372 15.22 -4.78 22.80
N LEU A 373 14.75 -5.98 22.45
CA LEU A 373 14.31 -6.99 23.43
C LEU A 373 15.44 -7.99 23.74
N PHE A 374 15.99 -8.62 22.71
CA PHE A 374 16.87 -9.79 22.89
C PHE A 374 18.28 -9.45 23.38
N GLU A 375 18.80 -8.27 23.06
CA GLU A 375 20.12 -7.82 23.57
C GLU A 375 19.98 -7.10 24.93
N ASN A 376 18.76 -6.87 25.41
CA ASN A 376 18.49 -6.21 26.68
C ASN A 376 18.38 -7.23 27.84
N ASN A 377 19.53 -7.71 28.30
CA ASN A 377 19.61 -8.69 29.40
C ASN A 377 18.90 -8.20 30.68
N ALA A 378 18.93 -6.90 30.99
CA ALA A 378 18.27 -6.36 32.17
C ALA A 378 16.74 -6.48 32.07
N LEU A 379 16.18 -6.26 30.88
CA LEU A 379 14.76 -6.44 30.62
C LEU A 379 14.38 -7.93 30.66
N ILE A 380 15.15 -8.81 30.03
CA ILE A 380 14.89 -10.25 30.04
C ILE A 380 14.90 -10.80 31.48
N ASP A 381 15.89 -10.40 32.28
CA ASP A 381 15.97 -10.76 33.70
C ASP A 381 14.76 -10.25 34.50
N SER A 382 14.30 -9.03 34.20
CA SER A 382 13.10 -8.44 34.81
C SER A 382 11.82 -9.20 34.43
N ILE A 383 11.63 -9.53 33.14
CA ILE A 383 10.49 -10.32 32.65
C ILE A 383 10.48 -11.71 33.30
N ALA A 384 11.66 -12.34 33.43
CA ALA A 384 11.77 -13.66 34.03
C ALA A 384 11.34 -13.64 35.50
N LYS A 385 11.74 -12.60 36.25
CA LYS A 385 11.53 -12.46 37.70
C LYS A 385 10.26 -11.71 38.10
N GLU A 386 9.47 -11.24 37.14
CA GLU A 386 8.19 -10.58 37.40
C GLU A 386 7.23 -11.44 38.24
N GLU A 387 7.30 -12.76 38.05
CA GLU A 387 6.53 -13.75 38.79
C GLU A 387 7.45 -14.81 39.40
N SER A 388 6.96 -15.52 40.42
CA SER A 388 7.71 -16.62 41.04
C SER A 388 8.15 -17.66 40.00
N LEU A 389 9.44 -18.02 40.04
CA LEU A 389 10.10 -18.93 39.10
C LEU A 389 9.72 -20.40 39.33
N THR A 390 8.46 -20.75 39.06
CA THR A 390 7.99 -22.14 39.03
C THR A 390 8.46 -22.86 37.77
N LEU A 391 8.40 -24.19 37.75
CA LEU A 391 8.71 -24.98 36.54
C LEU A 391 7.83 -24.58 35.35
N ASP A 392 6.53 -24.36 35.57
CA ASP A 392 5.60 -23.91 34.53
C ASP A 392 5.96 -22.53 33.99
N ARG A 393 6.33 -21.60 34.89
CA ARG A 393 6.78 -20.25 34.48
C ARG A 393 8.05 -20.31 33.65
N LEU A 394 9.05 -21.09 34.08
CA LEU A 394 10.29 -21.28 33.32
C LEU A 394 10.04 -21.95 31.97
N LEU A 395 9.12 -22.91 31.90
CA LEU A 395 8.71 -23.52 30.64
C LEU A 395 8.08 -22.49 29.71
N LYS A 396 7.16 -21.65 30.19
CA LYS A 396 6.53 -20.56 29.41
C LYS A 396 7.53 -19.51 28.93
N LEU A 397 8.44 -19.06 29.81
CA LEU A 397 9.52 -18.14 29.45
C LEU A 397 10.41 -18.73 28.37
N THR A 398 10.76 -20.01 28.52
CA THR A 398 11.55 -20.73 27.53
C THR A 398 10.79 -20.80 26.21
N GLN A 399 9.51 -21.17 26.20
CA GLN A 399 8.70 -21.20 24.98
C GLN A 399 8.54 -19.83 24.31
N PHE A 400 8.48 -18.75 25.10
CA PHE A 400 8.37 -17.39 24.58
C PHE A 400 9.67 -16.90 23.93
N PHE A 401 10.81 -17.11 24.59
CA PHE A 401 12.10 -16.62 24.11
C PHE A 401 12.86 -17.59 23.20
N GLN A 402 12.48 -18.87 23.16
CA GLN A 402 13.12 -19.89 22.34
C GLN A 402 12.50 -19.92 20.94
N LEU A 403 13.35 -19.79 19.92
CA LEU A 403 12.96 -19.91 18.53
C LEU A 403 13.92 -20.81 17.78
N GLN A 404 13.36 -21.79 17.10
CA GLN A 404 14.09 -22.72 16.25
C GLN A 404 13.46 -22.75 14.88
N ASP A 405 14.29 -22.76 13.83
CA ASP A 405 13.82 -23.04 12.47
C ASP A 405 14.78 -23.98 11.75
N ARG A 406 14.22 -24.98 11.05
CA ARG A 406 14.97 -26.01 10.28
C ARG A 406 16.16 -26.62 11.04
N GLY A 407 16.01 -26.82 12.35
CA GLY A 407 17.06 -27.38 13.21
C GLY A 407 18.03 -26.36 13.81
N TYR A 408 18.05 -25.11 13.32
CA TYR A 408 18.89 -24.03 13.84
C TYR A 408 18.19 -23.26 14.95
N TRP A 409 18.92 -22.99 16.03
CA TRP A 409 18.45 -22.13 17.12
C TRP A 409 18.72 -20.67 16.76
N ILE A 410 17.66 -19.87 16.66
CA ILE A 410 17.77 -18.43 16.38
C ILE A 410 17.83 -17.67 17.70
N THR A 411 16.94 -18.03 18.63
CA THR A 411 16.96 -17.50 20.00
C THR A 411 16.91 -18.64 21.00
N THR A 412 17.67 -18.48 22.07
CA THR A 412 17.83 -19.50 23.11
C THR A 412 17.76 -18.86 24.49
N PHE A 413 16.81 -19.28 25.32
CA PHE A 413 16.69 -18.80 26.69
C PHE A 413 17.71 -19.49 27.61
N MET A 414 18.45 -18.71 28.38
CA MET A 414 19.47 -19.21 29.29
C MET A 414 19.45 -18.47 30.61
N PHE A 415 20.13 -19.05 31.60
CA PHE A 415 20.47 -18.32 32.80
C PHE A 415 21.85 -18.66 33.33
N LYS A 416 22.40 -17.74 34.11
CA LYS A 416 23.58 -17.96 34.95
C LYS A 416 23.09 -18.26 36.37
N PRO A 417 23.35 -19.47 36.92
CA PRO A 417 22.93 -19.80 38.27
C PRO A 417 23.75 -19.00 39.30
N ALA A 418 23.13 -18.68 40.44
CA ALA A 418 23.85 -18.22 41.62
C ALA A 418 24.48 -19.41 42.35
N GLU A 419 25.45 -19.17 43.23
CA GLU A 419 26.17 -20.26 43.90
C GLU A 419 25.27 -21.23 44.67
N ASN A 420 24.17 -20.72 45.23
CA ASN A 420 23.19 -21.45 46.03
C ASN A 420 21.99 -21.97 45.23
N THR A 421 21.93 -21.71 43.91
CA THR A 421 20.87 -22.25 43.04
C THR A 421 20.96 -23.77 43.03
N GLU A 422 19.84 -24.47 43.16
CA GLU A 422 19.77 -25.94 43.10
C GLU A 422 18.86 -26.34 41.93
N ILE A 423 19.39 -27.09 40.96
CA ILE A 423 18.63 -27.63 39.84
C ILE A 423 18.42 -29.13 40.11
N ILE A 424 17.15 -29.54 40.15
CA ILE A 424 16.76 -30.93 40.40
C ILE A 424 16.23 -31.52 39.10
N PHE A 425 16.79 -32.65 38.68
CA PHE A 425 16.49 -33.31 37.42
C PHE A 425 15.66 -34.58 37.61
N ASP A 426 15.08 -35.06 36.50
CA ASP A 426 14.47 -36.37 36.45
C ASP A 426 15.48 -37.46 36.83
N GLY A 427 15.07 -38.40 37.69
CA GLY A 427 15.99 -39.31 38.38
C GLY A 427 16.58 -38.79 39.71
N ASN A 428 16.13 -37.62 40.20
CA ASN A 428 16.54 -37.00 41.46
C ASN A 428 18.02 -36.56 41.55
N GLU A 429 18.73 -36.47 40.43
CA GLU A 429 20.05 -35.83 40.39
C GLU A 429 19.90 -34.34 40.73
N ARG A 430 20.88 -33.81 41.48
CA ARG A 430 20.89 -32.41 41.93
C ARG A 430 22.23 -31.78 41.57
N ILE A 431 22.18 -30.66 40.88
CA ILE A 431 23.35 -29.86 40.53
C ILE A 431 23.21 -28.50 41.20
N LYS A 432 24.22 -28.10 41.99
CA LYS A 432 24.28 -26.75 42.55
C LYS A 432 24.88 -25.77 41.55
N GLY A 433 24.51 -24.50 41.65
CA GLY A 433 24.97 -23.48 40.74
C GLY A 433 26.49 -23.27 40.78
N ASN A 434 27.13 -23.49 41.93
CA ASN A 434 28.58 -23.48 42.03
C ASN A 434 29.29 -24.66 41.34
N GLU A 435 28.56 -25.69 40.90
CA GLU A 435 29.07 -26.81 40.09
C GLU A 435 28.97 -26.54 38.59
N VAL A 436 28.16 -25.54 38.19
CA VAL A 436 28.01 -25.13 36.79
C VAL A 436 29.18 -24.24 36.39
N LEU A 437 29.79 -24.51 35.23
CA LEU A 437 30.95 -23.76 34.74
C LEU A 437 30.60 -22.31 34.40
N HIS A 438 29.48 -22.09 33.70
CA HIS A 438 29.12 -20.75 33.27
C HIS A 438 27.62 -20.50 33.13
N LYS A 439 26.94 -21.23 32.25
CA LYS A 439 25.56 -20.97 31.85
C LYS A 439 24.77 -22.27 31.80
N VAL A 440 23.47 -22.16 32.00
CA VAL A 440 22.49 -23.23 31.81
C VAL A 440 21.59 -22.85 30.65
N TRP A 441 21.55 -23.72 29.64
CA TRP A 441 20.62 -23.61 28.52
C TRP A 441 19.30 -24.28 28.87
N LEU A 442 18.21 -23.53 28.80
CA LEU A 442 16.86 -24.05 28.96
C LEU A 442 16.23 -24.32 27.58
N ARG A 443 15.66 -25.50 27.41
CA ARG A 443 14.94 -25.88 26.19
C ARG A 443 13.56 -26.43 26.49
N ALA A 444 12.56 -25.89 25.81
CA ALA A 444 11.21 -26.43 25.80
C ALA A 444 11.10 -27.41 24.63
N GLN A 445 10.91 -28.70 24.92
CA GLN A 445 10.85 -29.77 23.92
C GLN A 445 9.64 -30.65 24.14
N LYS A 446 9.03 -31.14 23.05
CA LYS A 446 7.93 -32.10 23.14
C LYS A 446 8.50 -33.51 23.35
N LYS A 447 8.30 -34.10 24.53
CA LYS A 447 8.69 -35.49 24.87
C LYS A 447 7.45 -36.27 25.30
N ALA A 448 7.26 -37.46 24.73
CA ALA A 448 6.08 -38.31 24.99
C ALA A 448 4.72 -37.57 24.90
N GLY A 449 4.60 -36.62 23.96
CA GLY A 449 3.38 -35.84 23.74
C GLY A 449 3.22 -34.59 24.60
N ALA A 450 4.01 -34.42 25.67
CA ALA A 450 3.97 -33.26 26.56
C ALA A 450 5.17 -32.31 26.32
N MET A 451 4.99 -31.02 26.59
CA MET A 451 6.12 -30.09 26.62
C MET A 451 6.89 -30.24 27.92
N THR A 452 8.19 -30.46 27.82
CA THR A 452 9.10 -30.68 28.95
C THR A 452 10.23 -29.67 28.90
N LEU A 453 10.58 -29.10 30.06
CA LEU A 453 11.75 -28.25 30.22
C LEU A 453 12.99 -29.15 30.38
N THR A 454 13.94 -29.04 29.46
CA THR A 454 15.24 -29.72 29.52
C THR A 454 16.31 -28.67 29.78
N ALA A 455 17.26 -28.95 30.68
CA ALA A 455 18.40 -28.09 30.89
C ALA A 455 19.69 -28.77 30.44
N THR A 456 20.55 -28.01 29.76
CA THR A 456 21.88 -28.43 29.32
C THR A 456 22.92 -27.49 29.90
N MET A 457 23.98 -28.04 30.46
CA MET A 457 25.06 -27.25 31.07
C MET A 457 26.39 -27.99 31.00
N ARG A 458 27.48 -27.23 31.16
CA ARG A 458 28.79 -27.79 31.43
C ARG A 458 29.09 -27.67 32.91
N LYS A 459 29.41 -28.79 33.57
CA LYS A 459 29.92 -28.82 34.95
C LYS A 459 31.37 -28.33 35.00
N LYS A 460 31.85 -27.92 36.17
CA LYS A 460 33.22 -27.39 36.35
C LYS A 460 34.33 -28.42 36.09
N ASP A 461 34.01 -29.71 36.18
CA ASP A 461 34.89 -30.81 35.81
C ASP A 461 34.99 -31.02 34.28
N GLY A 462 34.19 -30.29 33.49
CA GLY A 462 34.15 -30.35 32.04
C GLY A 462 33.05 -31.27 31.47
N GLU A 463 32.34 -32.03 32.31
CA GLU A 463 31.22 -32.87 31.88
C GLU A 463 30.10 -32.01 31.29
N ILE A 464 29.56 -32.42 30.13
CA ILE A 464 28.33 -31.84 29.59
C ILE A 464 27.17 -32.68 30.11
N PHE A 465 26.28 -32.04 30.85
CA PHE A 465 25.10 -32.66 31.44
C PHE A 465 23.83 -32.14 30.77
N GLU A 466 22.91 -33.05 30.44
CA GLU A 466 21.62 -32.74 29.84
C GLU A 466 20.53 -33.66 30.43
N SER A 467 19.49 -33.07 31.02
CA SER A 467 18.38 -33.85 31.58
C SER A 467 17.11 -32.99 31.74
N PRO A 468 15.89 -33.59 31.73
CA PRO A 468 14.66 -32.90 32.09
C PRO A 468 14.72 -32.30 33.51
N VAL A 469 14.21 -31.09 33.67
CA VAL A 469 14.17 -30.36 34.95
C VAL A 469 12.88 -30.70 35.69
N LEU A 470 12.99 -31.13 36.95
CA LEU A 470 11.86 -31.30 37.87
C LEU A 470 11.59 -30.02 38.67
N SER A 471 12.63 -29.33 39.14
CA SER A 471 12.47 -28.04 39.81
C SER A 471 13.78 -27.27 39.87
N ILE A 472 13.68 -25.95 40.04
CA ILE A 472 14.82 -25.07 40.34
C ILE A 472 14.51 -24.33 41.64
N ARG A 473 15.46 -24.31 42.57
CA ARG A 473 15.34 -23.62 43.87
C ARG A 473 16.41 -22.54 43.98
N ASN A 474 16.12 -21.51 44.80
CA ASN A 474 17.01 -20.38 45.04
C ASN A 474 17.47 -19.70 43.74
N CYS A 475 16.54 -19.46 42.83
CA CYS A 475 16.86 -18.84 41.53
C CYS A 475 16.59 -17.34 41.48
N ASP A 476 16.22 -16.72 42.60
CA ASP A 476 15.98 -15.27 42.66
C ASP A 476 17.24 -14.46 42.29
N GLN A 477 18.42 -15.02 42.59
CA GLN A 477 19.73 -14.46 42.25
C GLN A 477 20.30 -14.97 40.91
N CYS A 478 19.57 -15.80 40.17
CA CYS A 478 19.95 -16.18 38.81
C CYS A 478 19.95 -14.94 37.91
N HIS A 479 20.71 -14.95 36.81
CA HIS A 479 20.62 -13.93 35.76
C HIS A 479 20.14 -14.55 34.46
N PHE A 480 18.97 -14.13 33.98
CA PHE A 480 18.37 -14.62 32.74
C PHE A 480 18.73 -13.75 31.54
N PHE A 481 18.90 -14.38 30.38
CA PHE A 481 19.24 -13.72 29.13
C PHE A 481 18.90 -14.63 27.94
N VAL A 482 18.99 -14.08 26.73
CA VAL A 482 18.77 -14.80 25.49
C VAL A 482 20.05 -14.80 24.66
N ASP A 483 20.46 -15.97 24.14
CA ASP A 483 21.39 -16.00 23.02
C ASP A 483 20.60 -15.66 21.77
N TYR A 484 21.02 -14.64 21.03
CA TYR A 484 20.34 -14.24 19.81
C TYR A 484 21.31 -14.23 18.64
N ASP A 485 21.16 -15.22 17.77
CA ASP A 485 21.94 -15.33 16.54
C ASP A 485 21.30 -14.47 15.42
N LYS A 486 21.57 -13.17 15.49
CA LYS A 486 21.07 -12.21 14.50
C LYS A 486 21.66 -12.40 13.12
N ASP A 487 22.87 -12.94 13.03
CA ASP A 487 23.54 -13.17 11.75
C ASP A 487 22.90 -14.35 11.02
N GLN A 488 22.49 -15.39 11.76
CA GLN A 488 21.69 -16.47 11.21
C GLN A 488 20.37 -15.95 10.62
N LEU A 489 19.65 -15.05 11.32
CA LEU A 489 18.42 -14.46 10.79
C LEU A 489 18.66 -13.60 9.54
N ARG A 490 19.75 -12.81 9.51
CA ARG A 490 20.11 -11.95 8.36
C ARG A 490 20.46 -12.73 7.10
N ASN A 491 21.11 -13.88 7.28
CA ASN A 491 21.56 -14.76 6.20
C ASN A 491 20.49 -15.77 5.76
N TYR A 492 19.34 -15.76 6.42
CA TYR A 492 18.24 -16.66 6.13
C TYR A 492 17.53 -16.26 4.83
N THR A 493 17.62 -17.11 3.82
CA THR A 493 16.75 -17.03 2.63
C THR A 493 15.57 -17.97 2.82
N TRP A 494 14.38 -17.39 3.05
CA TRP A 494 13.15 -18.15 3.12
C TRP A 494 12.63 -18.33 1.70
N VAL A 495 12.76 -19.54 1.15
CA VAL A 495 11.98 -19.96 -0.01
C VAL A 495 10.73 -20.60 0.57
N PRO A 496 9.55 -19.97 0.44
CA PRO A 496 8.31 -20.66 0.77
C PRO A 496 8.20 -21.86 -0.17
N ASP A 497 7.93 -23.04 0.36
CA ASP A 497 7.44 -24.16 -0.45
C ASP A 497 6.04 -23.77 -0.94
N TYR A 498 6.00 -23.03 -2.05
CA TYR A 498 4.76 -22.78 -2.80
C TYR A 498 4.37 -24.05 -3.58
N ASP A 499 4.23 -25.18 -2.90
CA ASP A 499 3.56 -26.37 -3.45
C ASP A 499 2.04 -26.32 -3.21
N TYR A 500 1.51 -25.21 -2.66
CA TYR A 500 0.12 -25.11 -2.20
C TYR A 500 -0.87 -24.40 -3.15
N PHE A 501 -0.48 -24.08 -4.39
CA PHE A 501 -1.41 -23.53 -5.41
C PHE A 501 -1.32 -24.25 -6.77
N ASN A 502 -1.31 -25.58 -6.75
CA ASN A 502 -1.73 -26.37 -7.92
C ASN A 502 -3.16 -26.89 -7.69
N TYR A 503 -4.15 -26.02 -7.89
CA TYR A 503 -5.53 -26.39 -8.23
C TYR A 503 -6.15 -25.36 -9.15
#